data_AF-A0A9P1FEU2-F1
#
_entry.id   AF-A0A9P1FEU2-F1
#
_cell.length_a   1.000
_cell.length_b   1.000
_cell.length_c   1.000
_cell.angle_alpha   90.00
_cell.angle_beta   90.00
_cell.angle_gamma   90.00
#
_symmetry.space_group_name_H-M   'P 1'
#
loop_
_entity.id
_entity.type
_entity.pdbx_description
1 polymer ?
#
loop_
_entity_poly.entity_id
_entity_poly.type
_entity_poly.pdbx_seq_one_letter_code
_entity_poly.pdbx_strand_id
1 'polypeptide(L)'
;MKGVAKAVSIATAALAGVLHVYENLVYLRVLHSLPTGLAAVSALQTENAFYYSYFQELVDVEHIGVGLYRIIWDHRTEYPDVLNAIRRFNIYQDTALGTLYVLSDYCPVV
;
A
#
# COMPACT_ATOMS: atom_id res chain seq x y z
N MET A 1 5.39 -1.09 -40.42
CA MET A 1 4.40 -0.46 -39.51
C MET A 1 4.34 -1.12 -38.13
N LYS A 2 4.16 -2.44 -38.00
CA LYS A 2 4.08 -3.13 -36.68
C LYS A 2 5.34 -2.98 -35.79
N GLY A 3 6.54 -3.02 -36.37
CA GLY A 3 7.80 -2.85 -35.62
C GLY A 3 7.99 -1.44 -35.05
N VAL A 4 7.57 -0.41 -35.79
CA VAL A 4 7.63 0.99 -35.35
C VAL A 4 6.66 1.21 -34.18
N ALA A 5 5.43 0.70 -34.28
CA ALA A 5 4.46 0.79 -33.19
C ALA A 5 4.96 0.11 -31.90
N LYS A 6 5.61 -1.06 -32.01
CA LYS A 6 6.22 -1.74 -30.86
C LYS A 6 7.37 -0.94 -30.26
N ALA A 7 8.25 -0.38 -31.09
CA ALA A 7 9.36 0.45 -30.62
C ALA A 7 8.87 1.72 -29.90
N VAL A 8 7.86 2.40 -30.46
CA VAL A 8 7.23 3.56 -29.82
C VAL A 8 6.61 3.16 -28.48
N SER A 9 5.86 2.05 -28.43
CA SER A 9 5.25 1.56 -27.18
C SER A 9 6.29 1.28 -26.09
N ILE A 10 7.40 0.61 -26.43
CA ILE A 10 8.49 0.33 -25.49
C ILE A 10 9.14 1.64 -25.02
N ALA A 11 9.41 2.58 -25.93
CA ALA A 11 9.99 3.87 -25.57
C ALA A 11 9.08 4.67 -24.64
N THR A 12 7.78 4.69 -24.91
CA THR A 12 6.80 5.36 -24.03
C THR A 12 6.70 4.70 -22.67
N ALA A 13 6.73 3.37 -22.59
CA ALA A 13 6.69 2.63 -21.32
C ALA A 13 7.96 2.87 -20.49
N ALA A 14 9.14 2.85 -21.13
CA ALA A 14 10.41 3.14 -20.47
C ALA A 14 10.45 4.58 -19.94
N LEU A 15 10.00 5.55 -20.74
CA LEU A 15 9.91 6.94 -20.32
C LEU A 15 8.96 7.12 -19.13
N ALA A 16 7.76 6.52 -19.19
CA ALA A 16 6.80 6.54 -18.09
C ALA A 16 7.41 5.94 -16.81
N GLY A 17 8.13 4.82 -16.93
CA GLY A 17 8.86 4.20 -15.81
C GLY A 17 9.92 5.13 -15.21
N VAL A 18 10.75 5.78 -16.03
CA VAL A 18 11.78 6.72 -15.57
C VAL A 18 11.14 7.92 -14.86
N LEU A 19 10.07 8.50 -15.43
CA LEU A 19 9.34 9.61 -14.82
C LEU A 19 8.72 9.22 -13.48
N HIS A 20 8.14 8.02 -13.39
CA HIS A 20 7.56 7.51 -12.15
C HIS A 20 8.61 7.27 -11.05
N VAL A 21 9.80 6.76 -11.42
CA VAL A 21 10.93 6.65 -10.48
C VAL A 21 11.39 8.03 -10.02
N TYR A 22 11.50 9.00 -10.93
CA TYR A 22 11.88 10.37 -10.58
C TYR A 22 10.87 11.01 -9.61
N GLU A 23 9.58 10.90 -9.89
CA GLU A 23 8.50 11.37 -9.03
C GLU A 23 8.60 10.78 -7.62
N ASN A 24 8.76 9.45 -7.50
CA ASN A 24 8.92 8.78 -6.21
C ASN A 24 10.16 9.27 -5.45
N LEU A 25 11.27 9.50 -6.14
CA LEU A 25 12.49 10.03 -5.51
C LEU A 25 12.29 11.45 -4.97
N VAL A 26 11.59 12.30 -5.71
CA VAL A 26 11.25 13.65 -5.23
C VAL A 26 10.30 13.57 -4.03
N TYR A 27 9.26 12.74 -4.11
CA TYR A 27 8.30 12.54 -3.03
C TYR A 27 9.00 12.08 -1.74
N LEU A 28 9.80 11.01 -1.80
CA LEU A 28 10.52 10.49 -0.64
C LEU A 28 11.53 11.51 -0.08
N ARG A 29 12.17 12.31 -0.93
CA ARG A 29 13.08 13.37 -0.50
C ARG A 29 12.34 14.44 0.32
N VAL A 30 11.16 14.85 -0.14
CA VAL A 30 10.31 15.79 0.61
C VAL A 30 9.83 15.14 1.89
N LEU A 31 9.33 13.92 1.83
CA LEU A 31 8.81 13.19 2.99
C LEU A 31 9.83 13.09 4.11
N HIS A 32 11.08 12.71 3.80
CA HIS A 32 12.17 12.62 4.77
C HIS A 32 12.70 13.97 5.26
N SER A 33 12.34 15.07 4.59
CA SER A 33 12.67 16.42 5.06
C SER A 33 11.66 16.96 6.08
N LEU A 34 10.50 16.32 6.25
CA LEU A 34 9.47 16.74 7.18
C LEU A 34 9.77 16.28 8.62
N PRO A 35 9.30 17.01 9.64
CA PRO A 35 9.31 16.53 11.03
C PRO A 35 8.58 15.18 11.16
N THR A 36 9.03 14.30 12.04
CA THR A 36 8.55 12.90 12.14
C THR A 36 7.03 12.75 12.20
N GLY A 37 6.34 13.58 12.99
CA GLY A 37 4.87 13.55 13.06
C GLY A 37 4.19 13.96 11.75
N LEU A 38 4.74 14.95 11.05
CA LEU A 38 4.21 15.41 9.77
C LEU A 38 4.55 14.43 8.64
N ALA A 39 5.76 13.87 8.64
CA ALA A 39 6.17 12.82 7.72
C ALA A 39 5.27 11.59 7.84
N ALA A 40 4.92 11.17 9.07
CA ALA A 40 4.00 10.05 9.30
C ALA A 40 2.61 10.30 8.70
N VAL A 41 2.03 11.49 8.92
CA VAL A 41 0.70 11.82 8.36
C VAL A 41 0.74 12.01 6.84
N SER A 42 1.79 12.66 6.31
CA SER A 42 1.95 12.87 4.87
C SER A 42 2.25 11.58 4.11
N ALA A 43 2.91 10.60 4.73
CA ALA A 43 3.08 9.27 4.17
C ALA A 43 1.71 8.62 3.93
N LEU A 44 0.78 8.73 4.89
CA LEU A 44 -0.57 8.15 4.86
C LEU A 44 -1.52 8.75 3.81
N GLN A 45 -1.15 9.83 3.12
CA GLN A 45 -2.02 10.51 2.14
C GLN A 45 -1.93 9.95 0.72
N THR A 46 -1.04 8.98 0.46
CA THR A 46 -0.93 8.34 -0.86
C THR A 46 -1.80 7.09 -0.96
N GLU A 47 -2.21 6.72 -2.18
CA GLU A 47 -2.94 5.47 -2.41
C GLU A 47 -2.13 4.24 -1.95
N ASN A 48 -0.81 4.26 -2.17
CA ASN A 48 0.10 3.22 -1.70
C ASN A 48 0.12 3.11 -0.17
N ALA A 49 0.10 4.24 0.55
CA ALA A 49 0.07 4.21 2.00
C ALA A 49 -1.31 3.81 2.55
N PHE A 50 -2.38 4.15 1.84
CA PHE A 50 -3.71 3.61 2.12
C PHE A 50 -3.69 2.08 2.05
N TYR A 51 -3.14 1.48 1.00
CA TYR A 51 -3.01 0.02 0.92
C TYR A 51 -2.07 -0.57 1.98
N TYR A 52 -0.92 0.07 2.20
CA TYR A 52 0.03 -0.32 3.24
C TYR A 52 -0.59 -0.30 4.64
N SER A 53 -1.53 0.61 4.93
CA SER A 53 -2.19 0.67 6.24
C SER A 53 -2.94 -0.62 6.60
N TYR A 54 -3.49 -1.34 5.61
CA TYR A 54 -4.15 -2.63 5.84
C TYR A 54 -3.15 -3.76 6.05
N PHE A 55 -2.02 -3.73 5.32
CA PHE A 55 -0.91 -4.65 5.57
C PHE A 55 -0.39 -4.47 7.00
N GLN A 56 -0.11 -3.23 7.40
CA GLN A 56 0.39 -2.93 8.73
C GLN A 56 -0.59 -3.38 9.83
N GLU A 57 -1.90 -3.18 9.63
CA GLU A 57 -2.91 -3.63 10.57
C GLU A 57 -2.95 -5.16 10.77
N LEU A 58 -2.56 -5.95 9.77
CA LEU A 58 -2.43 -7.41 9.91
C LEU A 58 -1.16 -7.80 10.68
N VAL A 59 -0.09 -7.02 10.55
CA VAL A 59 1.21 -7.33 11.16
C VAL A 59 1.32 -6.84 12.61
N ASP A 60 0.62 -5.75 12.96
CA ASP A 60 0.69 -5.12 14.28
C ASP A 60 -0.25 -5.78 15.34
N VAL A 61 -1.08 -6.75 14.96
CA VAL A 61 -2.02 -7.43 15.88
C VAL A 61 -1.43 -8.70 16.48
N GLU A 62 -1.73 -8.98 17.76
CA GLU A 62 -1.33 -10.23 18.44
C GLU A 62 -1.89 -11.49 17.75
N HIS A 63 -3.04 -11.36 17.09
CA HIS A 63 -3.74 -12.44 16.42
C HIS A 63 -4.26 -12.00 15.05
N ILE A 64 -3.87 -12.73 13.99
CA ILE A 64 -4.27 -12.42 12.60
C ILE A 64 -5.79 -12.36 12.40
N GLY A 65 -6.54 -13.18 13.16
CA GLY A 65 -8.01 -13.17 13.12
C GLY A 65 -8.62 -11.84 13.55
N VAL A 66 -7.98 -11.13 14.49
CA VAL A 66 -8.41 -9.79 14.93
C VAL A 66 -8.13 -8.77 13.83
N GLY A 67 -6.96 -8.85 13.19
CA GLY A 67 -6.63 -7.98 12.05
C GLY A 67 -7.61 -8.17 10.89
N LEU A 68 -7.86 -9.42 10.48
CA LEU A 68 -8.84 -9.73 9.44
C LEU A 68 -10.25 -9.26 9.81
N TYR A 69 -10.68 -9.42 11.06
CA TYR A 69 -11.96 -8.91 11.53
C TYR A 69 -12.08 -7.38 11.34
N ARG A 70 -11.05 -6.62 11.72
CA ARG A 70 -11.04 -5.15 11.58
C ARG A 70 -11.08 -4.70 10.12
N ILE A 71 -10.43 -5.42 9.22
CA ILE A 71 -10.44 -5.12 7.77
C ILE A 71 -11.78 -5.50 7.13
N ILE A 72 -12.41 -6.60 7.55
CA ILE A 72 -13.71 -7.04 7.04
C ILE A 72 -14.86 -6.16 7.55
N TRP A 73 -14.74 -5.65 8.78
CA TRP A 73 -15.70 -4.76 9.42
C TRP A 73 -15.08 -3.38 9.61
N ASP A 74 -14.68 -2.77 8.50
CA ASP A 74 -13.98 -1.51 8.53
C ASP A 74 -14.95 -0.34 8.70
N HIS A 75 -14.77 0.39 9.80
CA HIS A 75 -15.52 1.62 10.12
C HIS A 75 -14.72 2.90 9.84
N ARG A 76 -13.43 2.79 9.51
CA ARG A 76 -12.53 3.95 9.42
C ARG A 76 -12.64 4.67 8.07
N THR A 77 -13.04 3.95 7.03
CA THR A 77 -13.07 4.49 5.66
C THR A 77 -14.37 5.15 5.27
N GLU A 78 -15.51 4.65 5.76
CA GLU A 78 -16.84 5.18 5.38
C GLU A 78 -17.76 5.34 6.61
N TYR A 79 -17.35 6.04 7.66
CA TYR A 79 -18.25 6.34 8.79
C TYR A 79 -19.48 7.15 8.31
N PRO A 80 -20.73 6.79 8.70
CA PRO A 80 -21.12 5.84 9.75
C PRO A 80 -21.26 4.37 9.31
N ASP A 81 -21.12 4.10 8.01
CA ASP A 81 -21.27 2.77 7.46
C ASP A 81 -20.08 1.85 7.80
N VAL A 82 -20.31 0.55 7.62
CA VAL A 82 -19.31 -0.50 7.82
C VAL A 82 -19.17 -1.25 6.51
N LEU A 83 -17.95 -1.41 6.04
CA LEU A 83 -17.70 -2.12 4.80
C LEU A 83 -16.58 -3.14 4.92
N ASN A 84 -16.61 -4.09 4.00
CA ASN A 84 -15.53 -5.03 3.81
C ASN A 84 -14.45 -4.39 2.94
N ALA A 85 -13.35 -3.95 3.55
CA ALA A 85 -12.28 -3.25 2.86
C ALA A 85 -11.59 -4.14 1.82
N ILE A 86 -11.47 -5.46 2.09
CA ILE A 86 -10.91 -6.44 1.14
C ILE A 86 -11.66 -6.39 -0.19
N ARG A 87 -12.99 -6.44 -0.12
CA ARG A 87 -13.85 -6.46 -1.30
C ARG A 87 -13.99 -5.07 -1.94
N ARG A 88 -14.13 -4.02 -1.13
CA ARG A 88 -14.38 -2.65 -1.60
C ARG A 88 -13.16 -2.07 -2.33
N PHE A 89 -11.96 -2.30 -1.80
CA PHE A 89 -10.73 -1.71 -2.29
C PHE A 89 -9.83 -2.71 -3.04
N ASN A 90 -10.28 -3.96 -3.21
CA ASN A 90 -9.55 -5.01 -3.92
C ASN A 90 -8.14 -5.30 -3.33
N ILE A 91 -8.00 -5.17 -2.01
CA ILE A 91 -6.72 -5.33 -1.27
C ILE A 91 -6.38 -6.80 -0.96
N TYR A 92 -6.76 -7.72 -1.84
CA TYR A 92 -6.51 -9.15 -1.67
C TYR A 92 -5.02 -9.46 -1.60
N GLN A 93 -4.22 -8.78 -2.41
CA GLN A 93 -2.77 -8.96 -2.46
C GLN A 93 -2.09 -8.50 -1.16
N ASP A 94 -2.47 -7.35 -0.63
CA ASP A 94 -1.94 -6.79 0.62
C ASP A 94 -2.36 -7.66 1.82
N THR A 95 -3.61 -8.12 1.81
CA THR A 95 -4.15 -9.02 2.85
C THR A 95 -3.42 -10.38 2.85
N ALA A 96 -3.21 -10.95 1.66
CA ALA A 96 -2.49 -12.21 1.51
C ALA A 96 -1.03 -12.06 1.96
N LEU A 97 -0.37 -10.97 1.56
CA LEU A 97 1.01 -10.69 1.94
C LEU A 97 1.17 -10.53 3.46
N GLY A 98 0.29 -9.75 4.11
CA GLY A 98 0.30 -9.58 5.57
C GLY A 98 0.05 -10.88 6.31
N THR A 99 -0.91 -11.69 5.83
CA THR A 99 -1.21 -13.01 6.41
C THR A 99 -0.01 -13.95 6.27
N LEU A 100 0.62 -14.01 5.10
CA LEU A 100 1.82 -14.83 4.87
C LEU A 100 2.97 -14.36 5.74
N TYR A 101 3.18 -13.05 5.88
CA TYR A 101 4.22 -12.49 6.73
C TYR A 101 4.06 -12.95 8.18
N VAL A 102 2.86 -12.79 8.76
CA VAL A 102 2.57 -13.21 10.14
C VAL A 102 2.71 -14.73 10.33
N LEU A 103 2.32 -15.53 9.34
CA LEU A 103 2.44 -17.00 9.40
C LEU A 103 3.86 -17.52 9.15
N SER A 104 4.76 -16.73 8.57
CA SER A 104 6.07 -17.19 8.10
C SER A 104 7.14 -17.35 9.20
N ASP A 105 6.79 -17.23 10.48
CA ASP A 105 7.72 -17.21 11.63
C ASP A 105 8.86 -16.17 11.55
N TYR A 106 8.86 -15.29 10.54
CA TYR A 106 9.85 -14.21 10.39
C TYR A 106 9.57 -12.98 11.27
N CYS A 107 8.49 -12.99 12.03
CA CYS A 107 8.16 -11.92 12.96
C CYS A 107 8.47 -12.37 14.40
N PRO A 108 9.40 -11.73 15.12
CA PRO A 108 9.42 -11.87 16.57
C PRO A 108 8.10 -11.32 17.10
N VAL A 109 7.36 -12.17 17.80
CA VAL A 109 6.27 -11.72 18.67
C VAL A 109 6.89 -10.70 19.63
N VAL A 110 6.55 -9.42 19.48
CA VAL A 110 6.91 -8.37 20.44
C VAL A 110 6.04 -8.54 21.67
#